data_AF-T0RG82-F1
#
_entry.id   AF-T0RG82-F1
#
_cell.length_a   1.000
_cell.length_b   1.000
_cell.length_c   1.000
_cell.angle_alpha   90.00
_cell.angle_beta   90.00
_cell.angle_gamma   90.00
#
_symmetry.space_group_name_H-M   'P 1'
#
loop_
_entity.id
_entity.type
_entity.pdbx_description
1 polymer ?
#
loop_
_entity_poly.entity_id
_entity_poly.type
_entity_poly.pdbx_seq_one_letter_code
_entity_poly.pdbx_strand_id
1 'polypeptide(L)'
;MRAILSFLATTIASWDTDYPGNDLFQFGIKGDMASLISQCCGKCLATSGCAGYAIKNDVCYIKSVMVGRRSVNGVTTARRQ
;
A
#
# COMPACT_ATOMS: atom_id res chain seq x y z
N MET A 1 -32.88 -6.86 10.67
CA MET A 1 -31.90 -7.35 9.68
C MET A 1 -30.55 -6.72 10.00
N ARG A 2 -29.67 -7.45 10.69
CA ARG A 2 -28.34 -6.97 11.07
C ARG A 2 -27.37 -7.40 9.97
N ALA A 3 -26.70 -6.44 9.35
CA ALA A 3 -25.43 -6.70 8.69
C ALA A 3 -24.53 -5.45 8.82
N ILE A 4 -23.84 -5.43 9.96
CA ILE A 4 -22.43 -5.07 10.14
C ILE A 4 -21.95 -3.75 9.53
N LEU A 5 -21.54 -2.86 10.44
CA LEU A 5 -20.71 -1.69 10.23
C LEU A 5 -19.81 -1.85 9.01
N SER A 6 -20.04 -1.02 7.99
CA SER A 6 -19.02 -0.60 7.05
C SER A 6 -17.92 0.12 7.84
N PHE A 7 -17.08 -0.63 8.55
CA PHE A 7 -15.73 -0.19 8.86
C PHE A 7 -15.09 0.06 7.51
N LEU A 8 -15.09 1.33 7.12
CA LEU A 8 -14.29 1.86 6.04
C LEU A 8 -12.93 1.16 6.13
N ALA A 9 -12.59 0.35 5.13
CA ALA A 9 -11.24 -0.16 4.93
C ALA A 9 -10.35 1.03 4.54
N THR A 10 -10.23 2.00 5.45
CA THR A 10 -9.34 3.12 5.33
C THR A 10 -7.98 2.56 5.59
N THR A 11 -7.33 2.08 4.52
CA THR A 11 -5.89 1.89 4.50
C THR A 11 -5.28 3.18 4.99
N ILE A 12 -4.76 3.20 6.23
CA ILE A 12 -4.11 4.38 6.77
C ILE A 12 -2.79 4.51 6.04
N ALA A 13 -2.79 5.36 5.01
CA ALA A 13 -1.61 5.68 4.24
C ALA A 13 -0.69 6.58 5.07
N SER A 14 0.58 6.19 5.17
CA SER A 14 1.66 6.97 5.75
C SER A 14 2.40 7.70 4.64
N TRP A 15 2.34 9.02 4.68
CA TRP A 15 3.05 9.90 3.75
C TRP A 15 4.52 10.01 4.14
N ASP A 16 5.35 10.34 3.15
CA ASP A 16 6.81 10.48 3.26
C ASP A 16 7.47 9.35 4.05
N THR A 17 6.96 8.13 3.87
CA THR A 17 7.34 6.96 4.65
C THR A 17 7.64 5.81 3.72
N ASP A 18 8.86 5.29 3.79
CA ASP A 18 9.31 4.11 3.07
C ASP A 18 9.65 2.97 4.04
N TYR A 19 9.53 1.75 3.54
CA TYR A 19 10.01 0.52 4.16
C TYR A 19 10.95 -0.15 3.15
N PRO A 20 12.25 0.18 3.19
CA PRO A 20 13.19 -0.24 2.16
C PRO A 20 13.32 -1.77 2.05
N GLY A 21 13.41 -2.27 0.81
CA GLY A 21 13.55 -3.69 0.50
C GLY A 21 12.27 -4.50 0.72
N ASN A 22 12.45 -5.83 0.76
CA ASN A 22 11.37 -6.82 0.89
C ASN A 22 10.30 -6.71 -0.22
N ASP A 23 10.66 -6.19 -1.38
CA ASP A 23 9.77 -6.07 -2.52
C ASP A 23 9.53 -7.44 -3.18
N LEU A 24 8.27 -7.86 -3.26
CA LEU A 24 7.85 -9.04 -4.01
C LEU A 24 7.88 -8.75 -5.51
N PHE A 25 7.31 -7.61 -5.92
CA PHE A 25 7.32 -7.11 -7.28
C PHE A 25 6.81 -5.66 -7.31
N GLN A 26 6.91 -5.03 -8.48
CA GLN A 26 6.39 -3.68 -8.71
C GLN A 26 5.60 -3.60 -10.01
N PHE A 27 4.66 -2.66 -10.10
CA PHE A 27 3.88 -2.40 -11.30
C PHE A 27 3.43 -0.93 -11.39
N GLY A 28 3.20 -0.45 -12.60
CA GLY A 28 2.71 0.90 -12.84
C GLY A 28 1.23 1.05 -12.47
N ILE A 29 0.88 2.18 -11.88
CA ILE A 29 -0.46 2.58 -11.47
C ILE A 29 -0.77 3.98 -12.02
N LYS A 30 -2.04 4.37 -12.11
CA LYS A 30 -2.43 5.69 -12.64
C LYS A 30 -3.65 6.25 -11.92
N GLY A 31 -3.81 7.58 -11.96
CA GLY A 31 -4.96 8.29 -11.42
C GLY A 31 -4.59 9.20 -10.26
N ASP A 32 -5.60 9.62 -9.50
CA ASP A 32 -5.39 10.38 -8.26
C ASP A 32 -4.87 9.48 -7.14
N MET A 33 -4.42 10.08 -6.03
CA MET A 33 -3.81 9.32 -4.93
C MET A 33 -4.75 8.26 -4.34
N ALA A 34 -6.05 8.51 -4.31
CA ALA A 34 -7.04 7.52 -3.87
C ALA A 34 -7.07 6.30 -4.82
N SER A 35 -7.00 6.53 -6.13
CA SER A 35 -6.91 5.50 -7.15
C SER A 35 -5.61 4.71 -7.05
N LEU A 36 -4.48 5.39 -6.80
CA LEU A 36 -3.17 4.75 -6.63
C LEU A 36 -3.18 3.79 -5.42
N ILE A 37 -3.69 4.28 -4.28
CA ILE A 37 -3.87 3.50 -3.03
C ILE A 37 -4.78 2.29 -3.28
N SER A 38 -5.92 2.48 -3.94
CA SER A 38 -6.87 1.41 -4.22
C SER A 38 -6.27 0.30 -5.10
N GLN A 39 -5.55 0.68 -6.16
CA GLN A 39 -4.86 -0.27 -7.04
C GLN A 39 -3.81 -1.09 -6.30
N CYS A 40 -2.96 -0.43 -5.50
CA CYS A 40 -1.97 -1.11 -4.68
C CYS A 40 -2.58 -2.03 -3.62
N CYS A 41 -3.62 -1.55 -2.93
CA CYS A 41 -4.34 -2.32 -1.93
C CYS A 41 -4.93 -3.59 -2.53
N GLY A 42 -5.67 -3.46 -3.62
CA GLY A 42 -6.28 -4.60 -4.32
C GLY A 42 -5.23 -5.64 -4.76
N LYS A 43 -4.09 -5.19 -5.29
CA LYS A 43 -3.00 -6.11 -5.67
C LYS A 43 -2.32 -6.75 -4.48
N CYS A 44 -2.08 -6.01 -3.40
CA CYS A 44 -1.53 -6.59 -2.18
C CYS A 44 -2.47 -7.65 -1.58
N LEU A 45 -3.78 -7.37 -1.51
CA LEU A 45 -4.77 -8.33 -1.02
C LEU A 45 -4.82 -9.61 -1.86
N ALA A 46 -4.70 -9.49 -3.18
CA ALA A 46 -4.65 -10.64 -4.09
C ALA A 46 -3.30 -11.39 -4.08
N THR A 47 -2.26 -10.83 -3.47
CA THR A 47 -0.91 -11.41 -3.45
C THR A 47 -0.66 -12.16 -2.16
N SER A 48 -0.40 -13.46 -2.25
CA SER A 48 0.03 -14.24 -1.08
C SER A 48 1.36 -13.72 -0.56
N GLY A 49 1.48 -13.58 0.76
CA GLY A 49 2.69 -13.07 1.40
C GLY A 49 2.87 -11.55 1.35
N CYS A 50 1.95 -10.78 0.76
CA CYS A 50 2.01 -9.31 0.86
C CYS A 50 1.68 -8.86 2.29
N ALA A 51 2.53 -8.00 2.87
CA ALA A 51 2.31 -7.31 4.15
C ALA A 51 1.99 -5.82 4.00
N GLY A 52 2.20 -5.24 2.82
CA GLY A 52 1.91 -3.84 2.53
C GLY A 52 2.47 -3.41 1.19
N TYR A 53 2.43 -2.11 0.93
CA TYR A 53 2.93 -1.55 -0.31
C TYR A 53 3.49 -0.14 -0.11
N ALA A 54 4.34 0.29 -1.05
CA ALA A 54 4.82 1.67 -1.19
C ALA A 54 4.44 2.21 -2.58
N ILE A 55 4.10 3.49 -2.66
CA ILE A 55 3.80 4.21 -3.90
C ILE A 55 4.85 5.29 -4.05
N LYS A 56 5.50 5.33 -5.21
CA LYS A 56 6.43 6.39 -5.60
C LYS A 56 6.42 6.57 -7.11
N ASN A 57 6.27 7.80 -7.59
CA ASN A 57 6.29 8.15 -9.01
C ASN A 57 5.38 7.23 -9.87
N ASP A 58 4.12 7.07 -9.49
CA ASP A 58 3.14 6.23 -10.18
C ASP A 58 3.52 4.74 -10.30
N VAL A 59 4.41 4.27 -9.42
CA VAL A 59 4.78 2.86 -9.30
C VAL A 59 4.37 2.34 -7.93
N CYS A 60 3.71 1.18 -7.93
CA CYS A 60 3.36 0.41 -6.75
C CYS A 60 4.43 -0.65 -6.49
N TYR A 61 4.98 -0.67 -5.28
CA TYR A 61 5.93 -1.65 -4.80
C TYR A 61 5.24 -2.53 -3.77
N ILE A 62 5.00 -3.80 -4.10
CA ILE A 62 4.36 -4.78 -3.22
C ILE A 62 5.41 -5.36 -2.29
N LYS A 63 5.19 -5.31 -0.98
CA LYS A 63 6.17 -5.68 0.03
C LYS A 63 5.74 -6.91 0.82
N SER A 64 6.65 -7.85 1.03
CA SER A 64 6.43 -9.04 1.86
C SER A 64 6.52 -8.75 3.36
N VAL A 65 7.26 -7.70 3.74
CA VAL A 65 7.45 -7.29 5.13
C VAL A 65 7.54 -5.76 5.21
N MET A 66 6.97 -5.16 6.26
CA MET A 66 6.93 -3.70 6.49
C MET A 66 7.81 -3.31 7.69
N VAL A 67 9.14 -3.45 7.54
CA VAL A 67 10.17 -3.18 8.57
C VAL A 67 11.18 -2.12 8.11
N GLY A 68 11.89 -1.51 9.07
CA GLY A 68 12.92 -0.51 8.76
C GLY A 68 12.35 0.83 8.29
N ARG A 69 11.26 1.30 8.92
CA ARG A 69 10.58 2.55 8.60
C ARG A 69 11.59 3.70 8.43
N ARG A 70 11.59 4.34 7.27
CA ARG A 70 12.42 5.51 6.95
C ARG A 70 11.54 6.65 6.46
N SER A 71 11.88 7.89 6.83
CA SER A 71 11.25 9.05 6.22
C SER A 71 11.89 9.32 4.86
N VAL A 72 11.08 9.27 3.80
CA VAL A 72 11.50 9.49 2.41
C VAL A 72 10.42 10.29 1.72
N ASN A 73 10.76 11.51 1.28
CA ASN A 73 9.79 12.39 0.65
C ASN A 73 9.21 11.79 -0.65
N GLY A 74 7.89 11.93 -0.84
CA GLY A 74 7.19 11.46 -2.03
C GLY A 74 6.92 9.95 -2.05
N VAL A 75 7.11 9.26 -0.92
CA VAL A 75 6.72 7.85 -0.76
C VAL A 75 5.49 7.74 0.12
N THR A 76 4.43 7.15 -0.43
CA THR A 76 3.21 6.85 0.33
C THR A 76 3.13 5.36 0.56
N THR A 77 3.09 4.91 1.82
CA THR A 77 2.99 3.49 2.17
C THR A 77 1.69 3.16 2.88
N ALA A 78 1.21 1.94 2.74
CA ALA A 78 0.17 1.41 3.63
C ALA A 78 0.43 -0.06 3.93
N ARG A 79 0.00 -0.49 5.12
CA ARG A 79 0.03 -1.90 5.49
C ARG A 79 -1.21 -2.60 4.95
N ARG A 80 -1.07 -3.90 4.66
CA ARG A 80 -2.20 -4.78 4.40
C ARG A 80 -3.10 -4.80 5.63
N GLN A 81 -4.38 -4.50 5.44
CA GLN A 81 -5.45 -4.68 6.43
C GLN A 81 -6.24 -5.93 6.09
#